data_AF-A0A8X6IVY0-F1
#
_entry.id   AF-A0A8X6IVY0-F1
#
_cell.length_a   1.000
_cell.length_b   1.000
_cell.length_c   1.000
_cell.angle_alpha   90.00
_cell.angle_beta   90.00
_cell.angle_gamma   90.00
#
_symmetry.space_group_name_H-M   'P 1'
#
loop_
_entity.id
_entity.type
_entity.pdbx_description
1 polymer ?
#
loop_
_entity_poly.entity_id
_entity_poly.type
_entity_poly.pdbx_seq_one_letter_code
_entity_poly.pdbx_strand_id
1 'polypeptide(L)' 'METSPEEDIVSYRLKTVTYGTKPAPYLATRCLLQLAYEGKNKYPLATPVIENSTYMDDILSGADDITTAKEMHRQLIG' A
#
# COMPACT_ATOMS: atom_id res chain seq x y z
N MET A 1 -2.71 -2.16 31.28
CA MET A 1 -3.67 -1.11 31.66
C MET A 1 -5.02 -1.79 31.74
N GLU A 2 -5.46 -2.13 32.95
CA GLU A 2 -6.80 -2.67 33.18
C GLU A 2 -7.77 -1.48 33.26
N THR A 3 -8.81 -1.51 32.45
CA THR A 3 -9.91 -0.54 32.45
C THR A 3 -10.79 -0.78 33.67
N SER A 4 -11.09 0.27 34.45
CA SER A 4 -12.04 0.18 35.56
C SER A 4 -13.45 -0.13 35.01
N PRO A 5 -14.27 -0.95 35.69
CA PRO A 5 -15.67 -1.16 35.32
C PRO A 5 -16.53 0.12 35.29
N GLU A 6 -16.01 1.22 35.83
CA GLU A 6 -16.67 2.53 35.91
C GLU A 6 -16.36 3.46 34.74
N GLU A 7 -15.49 3.07 33.79
CA GLU A 7 -15.22 3.89 32.61
C GLU A 7 -16.36 3.78 31.57
N ASP A 8 -16.86 4.94 31.12
CA ASP A 8 -17.85 5.02 30.05
C ASP A 8 -17.32 4.41 28.75
N ILE A 9 -18.20 3.70 28.02
CA ILE A 9 -17.85 3.10 26.73
C ILE A 9 -17.52 4.21 25.71
N VAL A 10 -16.29 4.23 25.22
CA VAL A 10 -15.85 5.15 24.16
C VAL A 10 -15.97 4.50 22.78
N SER A 11 -16.73 5.11 21.88
CA SER A 11 -16.84 4.67 20.47
C SER A 11 -15.81 5.34 19.58
N TYR A 12 -15.13 4.57 18.73
CA TYR A 12 -14.17 5.08 17.75
C TYR A 12 -14.65 4.82 16.31
N ARG A 13 -14.26 5.71 15.39
CA ARG A 13 -14.49 5.56 13.94
C ARG A 13 -13.16 5.55 13.20
N LEU A 14 -12.97 4.52 12.37
CA LEU A 14 -11.83 4.42 11.47
C LEU A 14 -11.95 5.47 10.36
N LYS A 15 -10.86 6.21 10.10
CA LYS A 15 -10.80 7.26 9.08
C LYS A 15 -10.06 6.81 7.81
N THR A 16 -9.48 5.62 7.83
CA THR A 16 -8.70 5.04 6.73
C THR A 16 -9.35 3.76 6.25
N VAL A 17 -8.96 3.31 5.05
CA VAL A 17 -9.28 1.96 4.58
C VAL A 17 -8.52 0.99 5.47
N THR A 18 -9.24 0.11 6.17
CA THR A 18 -8.64 -0.90 7.04
C THR A 18 -9.01 -2.30 6.59
N TYR A 19 -8.23 -3.27 7.04
CA TYR A 19 -8.54 -4.68 6.91
C TYR A 19 -9.94 -5.01 7.45
N GLY A 20 -10.52 -6.12 6.97
CA GLY A 20 -11.76 -6.68 7.51
C GLY A 20 -13.06 -6.11 6.94
N THR A 21 -13.00 -5.11 6.08
CA THR A 21 -14.18 -4.64 5.33
C THR A 21 -14.17 -5.19 3.90
N LYS A 22 -15.35 -5.62 3.40
CA LYS A 22 -15.49 -6.17 2.03
C LYS A 22 -14.85 -5.32 0.92
N PRO A 23 -14.93 -3.98 0.91
CA PRO A 23 -14.35 -3.19 -0.17
C PRO A 23 -12.86 -2.85 0.02
N ALA A 24 -12.26 -3.11 1.19
CA ALA A 24 -10.90 -2.65 1.47
C ALA A 24 -9.83 -3.12 0.47
N PRO A 25 -9.78 -4.41 0.08
CA PRO A 25 -8.78 -4.86 -0.89
C PRO A 25 -8.91 -4.14 -2.23
N TYR A 26 -10.14 -3.99 -2.72
CA TYR A 26 -10.40 -3.27 -3.98
C TYR A 26 -9.95 -1.82 -3.90
N LEU A 27 -10.33 -1.09 -2.83
CA LEU A 27 -9.99 0.33 -2.68
C LEU A 27 -8.48 0.54 -2.58
N ALA A 28 -7.77 -0.31 -1.83
CA ALA A 28 -6.31 -0.25 -1.70
C ALA A 28 -5.63 -0.49 -3.06
N THR A 29 -5.97 -1.58 -3.76
CA THR A 29 -5.39 -1.90 -5.07
C THR A 29 -5.72 -0.82 -6.11
N ARG A 30 -6.95 -0.31 -6.16
CA ARG A 30 -7.31 0.77 -7.11
C ARG A 30 -6.56 2.07 -6.86
N CYS A 31 -6.31 2.42 -5.59
CA CYS A 31 -5.50 3.58 -5.24
C CYS A 31 -4.07 3.44 -5.78
N LEU A 32 -3.45 2.28 -5.55
CA LEU A 32 -2.10 1.99 -6.05
C LEU A 32 -2.03 2.07 -7.58
N LEU A 33 -2.99 1.47 -8.29
CA LEU A 33 -3.06 1.54 -9.76
C LEU A 33 -3.23 2.98 -10.27
N GLN A 34 -4.02 3.81 -9.58
CA GLN A 34 -4.18 5.22 -9.95
C GLN A 34 -2.87 6.00 -9.78
N LEU A 35 -2.16 5.79 -8.67
CA LEU A 35 -0.85 6.40 -8.42
C LEU A 35 0.19 5.96 -9.46
N ALA A 36 0.19 4.68 -9.83
CA ALA A 36 1.08 4.15 -10.88
C ALA A 36 0.80 4.81 -12.24
N TYR A 37 -0.47 5.02 -12.59
CA TYR A 37 -0.88 5.70 -13.82
C TYR A 37 -0.44 7.17 -13.86
N GLU A 38 -0.66 7.91 -12.78
CA GLU A 38 -0.26 9.33 -12.66
C GLU A 38 1.26 9.49 -12.60
N GLY A 39 1.94 8.56 -11.92
CA GLY A 39 3.38 8.58 -11.71
C GLY A 39 4.21 8.01 -12.86
N LYS A 40 3.60 7.37 -13.87
CA LYS A 40 4.32 6.55 -14.87
C LYS A 40 5.51 7.21 -15.56
N ASN A 41 5.41 8.51 -15.86
CA ASN A 41 6.48 9.24 -16.53
C ASN A 41 7.63 9.57 -15.57
N LYS A 42 7.33 9.74 -14.28
CA LYS A 42 8.29 10.08 -13.23
C LYS A 42 8.92 8.82 -12.61
N TYR A 43 8.19 7.73 -12.56
CA TYR A 43 8.55 6.48 -11.91
C TYR A 43 8.37 5.26 -12.82
N PRO A 44 9.05 5.22 -13.99
CA PRO A 44 8.83 4.21 -15.01
C PRO A 44 9.16 2.78 -14.55
N LEU A 45 10.01 2.61 -13.53
CA LEU A 45 10.38 1.31 -12.98
C LEU A 45 9.46 0.86 -11.83
N ALA A 46 8.77 1.78 -11.15
CA ALA A 46 7.83 1.44 -10.09
C ALA A 46 6.43 1.09 -10.62
N THR A 47 5.99 1.73 -11.71
CA THR A 47 4.68 1.47 -12.34
C THR A 47 4.43 -0.01 -12.63
N PRO A 48 5.30 -0.75 -13.35
CA PRO A 48 5.06 -2.16 -13.64
C PRO A 48 5.08 -3.03 -12.39
N VAL A 49 5.80 -2.64 -11.33
CA VAL A 49 5.82 -3.34 -10.05
C VAL A 49 4.47 -3.20 -9.34
N ILE A 50 3.91 -1.99 -9.29
CA ILE A 50 2.60 -1.76 -8.67
C ILE A 50 1.48 -2.48 -9.46
N GLU A 51 1.57 -2.51 -10.78
CA GLU A 51 0.56 -3.15 -11.64
C GLU A 51 0.55 -4.67 -11.53
N ASN A 52 1.71 -5.30 -11.31
CA ASN A 52 1.87 -6.75 -11.49
C ASN A 52 2.41 -7.50 -10.27
N SER A 53 2.90 -6.80 -9.24
CA SER A 53 3.66 -7.40 -8.13
C SER A 53 3.16 -6.99 -6.74
N THR A 54 1.96 -6.42 -6.65
CA THR A 54 1.29 -6.14 -5.37
C THR A 54 0.33 -7.27 -5.00
N TYR A 55 0.50 -7.81 -3.80
CA TYR A 55 -0.43 -8.73 -3.19
C TYR A 55 -0.82 -8.22 -1.81
N MET A 56 -2.08 -7.78 -1.66
CA MET A 56 -2.58 -7.18 -0.43
C MET A 56 -1.69 -6.02 0.03
N ASP A 57 -0.96 -6.20 1.13
CA ASP A 57 -0.08 -5.20 1.74
C ASP A 57 1.39 -5.35 1.34
N ASP A 58 1.73 -6.42 0.62
CA ASP A 58 3.10 -6.74 0.21
C ASP A 58 3.33 -6.42 -1.27
N ILE A 59 4.54 -5.94 -1.55
CA ILE A 59 5.06 -5.80 -2.91
C ILE A 59 6.28 -6.71 -3.02
N LEU A 60 6.19 -7.72 -3.88
CA LEU A 60 7.27 -8.68 -4.11
C LEU A 60 7.78 -8.56 -5.54
N SER A 61 8.92 -7.90 -5.72
CA SER A 61 9.55 -7.70 -7.02
C SER A 61 11.07 -7.70 -6.93
N GLY A 62 11.74 -7.76 -8.08
CA GLY A 62 13.20 -7.83 -8.17
C GLY A 62 13.70 -7.54 -9.58
N ALA A 63 15.02 -7.53 -9.74
CA ALA A 63 15.71 -7.35 -11.02
C ALA A 63 16.95 -8.24 -11.08
N ASP A 64 17.45 -8.47 -12.29
CA ASP A 64 18.62 -9.33 -12.56
C ASP A 64 19.93 -8.72 -12.05
N ASP A 65 19.96 -7.41 -11.80
CA ASP A 65 21.12 -6.71 -11.26
C ASP A 65 20.75 -5.80 -10.08
N ILE A 66 21.73 -5.64 -9.18
CA ILE A 66 21.55 -4.89 -7.94
C ILE A 66 21.29 -3.40 -8.17
N THR A 67 21.79 -2.83 -9.27
CA THR A 67 21.64 -1.40 -9.57
C THR A 67 20.21 -1.12 -9.97
N THR A 68 19.65 -1.91 -10.86
CA THR A 68 18.25 -1.84 -11.28
C THR A 68 17.31 -2.13 -10.12
N ALA A 69 17.59 -3.15 -9.30
CA ALA A 69 16.78 -3.46 -8.12
C ALA A 69 16.74 -2.28 -7.11
N LYS A 70 17.88 -1.62 -6.88
CA LYS A 70 17.95 -0.44 -6.02
C LYS A 70 17.18 0.75 -6.58
N GLU A 71 17.28 0.97 -7.89
CA GLU A 71 16.57 2.06 -8.55
C GLU A 71 15.06 1.82 -8.58
N MET A 72 14.60 0.59 -8.85
CA MET A 72 13.20 0.18 -8.69
C MET A 72 12.70 0.45 -7.28
N HIS A 73 13.45 0.02 -6.26
CA HIS A 73 13.10 0.26 -4.87
C HIS A 73 12.98 1.75 -4.55
N ARG A 74 13.94 2.57 -5.01
CA ARG A 74 13.90 4.03 -4.84
C ARG A 74 12.64 4.65 -5.44
N GLN A 75 12.24 4.22 -6.62
CA GLN A 75 11.02 4.73 -7.27
C GLN A 75 9.73 4.30 -6.57
N LEU A 76 9.73 3.16 -5.87
CA LEU A 76 8.57 2.66 -5.11
C LEU A 76 8.36 3.40 -3.78
N ILE A 77 9.43 3.81 -3.11
CA ILE A 77 9.36 4.44 -1.78
C ILE A 77 9.24 5.97 -1.83
N GLY A 78 9.54 6.59 -2.97
CA GLY A 78 9.41 8.04 -3.20
C GLY A 78 10.64 8.85 -2.79
#